data_AF-A0A973LJY3-F1
#
_entry.id   AF-A0A973LJY3-F1
#
_cell.length_a   1.000
_cell.length_b   1.000
_cell.length_c   1.000
_cell.angle_alpha   90.00
_cell.angle_beta   90.00
_cell.angle_gamma   90.00
#
_symmetry.space_group_name_H-M   'P 1'
#
loop_
_entity.id
_entity.type
_entity.pdbx_description
1 polymer ?
#
loop_
_entity_poly.entity_id
_entity_poly.type
_entity_poly.pdbx_seq_one_letter_code
_entity_poly.pdbx_strand_id
1 'polypeptide(L)' 'ERVEVACGGGRGRTGTALACLAVLDGVPAAEAVRYVRSHYDRHAVETPWQRRFVARFS' A
#
# COMPACT_ATOMS: atom_id res chain seq x y z
N GLU A 1 -7.70 11.03 -14.08
CA GLU A 1 -8.32 9.89 -14.78
C GLU A 1 -8.59 8.76 -13.80
N ARG A 2 -9.47 7.80 -14.12
CA ARG A 2 -9.74 6.64 -13.25
C ARG A 2 -8.89 5.47 -13.69
N VAL A 3 -8.16 4.86 -12.77
CA VAL A 3 -7.25 3.73 -13.01
C VAL A 3 -7.53 2.65 -11.98
N GLU A 4 -7.53 1.40 -12.42
CA GLU A 4 -7.61 0.23 -11.55
C GLU A 4 -6.23 -0.44 -11.40
N VAL A 5 -5.90 -0.89 -10.18
CA VAL A 5 -4.63 -1.57 -9.87
C VAL A 5 -4.94 -2.89 -9.16
N ALA A 6 -4.62 -4.01 -9.80
CA ALA A 6 -4.88 -5.33 -9.24
C ALA A 6 -3.71 -6.30 -9.47
N CYS A 7 -3.52 -7.20 -8.50
CA CYS A 7 -2.75 -8.43 -8.65
C CYS A 7 -3.71 -9.61 -8.43
N GLY A 8 -3.28 -10.84 -8.76
CA GLY A 8 -4.18 -12.00 -8.70
C GLY A 8 -4.88 -12.24 -7.34
N GLY A 9 -4.32 -11.78 -6.23
CA GLY A 9 -4.94 -11.88 -4.90
C GLY A 9 -5.52 -10.58 -4.34
N GLY A 10 -5.37 -9.45 -5.02
CA GLY A 10 -5.89 -8.14 -4.59
C GLY A 10 -5.31 -7.55 -3.29
N ARG A 11 -4.44 -8.24 -2.54
CA ARG A 11 -4.02 -7.80 -1.18
C ARG A 11 -2.55 -7.42 -1.08
N GLY A 12 -1.63 -8.29 -1.50
CA GLY A 12 -0.19 -8.07 -1.34
C GLY A 12 0.34 -6.96 -2.22
N ARG A 13 0.52 -7.24 -3.52
CA ARG A 13 1.07 -6.28 -4.48
C ARG A 13 0.14 -5.09 -4.70
N THR A 14 -1.17 -5.33 -4.79
CA THR A 14 -2.17 -4.26 -4.84
C THR A 14 -2.07 -3.34 -3.63
N GLY A 15 -2.13 -3.89 -2.41
CA GLY A 15 -2.00 -3.08 -1.19
C GLY A 15 -0.66 -2.35 -1.09
N THR A 16 0.42 -2.96 -1.57
CA THR A 16 1.75 -2.33 -1.62
C THR A 16 1.75 -1.13 -2.56
N ALA A 17 1.20 -1.29 -3.77
CA ALA A 17 1.08 -0.20 -4.75
C ALA A 17 0.18 0.93 -4.22
N LEU A 18 -0.97 0.59 -3.63
CA LEU A 18 -1.86 1.58 -2.99
C LEU A 18 -1.16 2.32 -1.84
N ALA A 19 -0.30 1.65 -1.08
CA ALA A 19 0.43 2.30 0.01
C ALA A 19 1.49 3.27 -0.53
N CYS A 20 2.20 2.90 -1.60
CA CYS A 20 3.11 3.82 -2.30
C CYS A 20 2.37 5.03 -2.87
N LEU A 21 1.18 4.84 -3.45
CA LEU A 21 0.34 5.95 -3.92
C LEU A 21 -0.07 6.87 -2.76
N ALA A 22 -0.44 6.32 -1.60
CA ALA A 22 -0.75 7.12 -0.42
C ALA A 22 0.46 7.95 0.05
N VAL A 23 1.69 7.43 -0.07
CA VAL A 23 2.91 8.21 0.22
C VAL A 23 3.07 9.38 -0.73
N LEU A 24 2.87 9.16 -2.04
CA LEU A 24 2.90 10.23 -3.04
C LEU A 24 1.81 11.28 -2.79
N ASP A 25 0.68 10.87 -2.23
CA ASP A 25 -0.43 11.74 -1.83
C ASP A 25 -0.22 12.43 -0.46
N GLY A 26 0.95 12.26 0.15
CA GLY A 26 1.37 12.98 1.36
C GLY A 26 1.20 12.22 2.69
N VAL A 27 0.77 10.95 2.67
CA VAL A 27 0.75 10.13 3.89
C VAL A 27 2.20 9.75 4.26
N PRO A 28 2.65 9.93 5.51
CA PRO A 28 3.98 9.50 5.91
C PRO A 28 4.24 8.02 5.61
N ALA A 29 5.40 7.67 5.06
CA ALA A 29 5.73 6.29 4.66
C ALA A 29 5.59 5.27 5.80
N ALA A 30 5.92 5.67 7.03
CA ALA A 30 5.75 4.86 8.23
C ALA A 30 4.27 4.54 8.55
N GLU A 31 3.34 5.36 8.05
CA GLU A 31 1.90 5.25 8.32
C GLU A 31 1.12 4.70 7.11
N ALA A 32 1.68 4.73 5.91
CA ALA A 32 0.98 4.37 4.67
C ALA A 32 0.35 2.98 4.69
N VAL A 33 1.02 1.98 5.30
CA VAL A 33 0.46 0.63 5.42
C VAL A 33 -0.73 0.59 6.38
N ARG A 34 -0.68 1.36 7.47
CA ARG A 34 -1.82 1.50 8.39
C ARG A 34 -2.99 2.17 7.66
N TYR A 35 -2.71 3.23 6.91
CA TYR A 35 -3.69 3.95 6.11
C TYR A 35 -4.42 3.01 5.14
N VAL A 36 -3.69 2.28 4.29
CA VAL A 36 -4.31 1.35 3.33
C VAL A 36 -5.09 0.24 4.01
N ARG A 37 -4.61 -0.28 5.15
CA ARG A 37 -5.35 -1.31 5.89
C ARG A 37 -6.68 -0.81 6.46
N SER A 38 -6.76 0.47 6.82
CA SER A 38 -8.00 1.09 7.30
C SER A 38 -8.97 1.46 6.18
N HIS A 39 -8.49 1.77 4.97
CA HIS A 39 -9.32 2.32 3.90
C HIS A 39 -9.57 1.36 2.73
N TYR A 40 -8.84 0.23 2.65
CA TYR A 40 -8.96 -0.73 1.55
C TYR A 40 -9.22 -2.15 2.05
N ASP A 41 -8.23 -2.82 2.63
CA ASP A 41 -8.36 -4.17 3.19
C ASP A 41 -7.42 -4.32 4.38
N ARG A 42 -7.93 -4.76 5.54
CA ARG A 42 -7.15 -4.95 6.78
C ARG A 42 -5.94 -5.87 6.64
N HIS A 43 -5.93 -6.74 5.63
CA HIS A 43 -4.87 -7.68 5.28
C HIS A 43 -3.97 -7.20 4.13
N ALA A 44 -4.18 -5.98 3.63
CA ALA A 44 -3.32 -5.38 2.61
C ALA A 44 -1.86 -5.30 3.09
N VAL A 45 -0.93 -5.43 2.13
CA VAL A 45 0.52 -5.50 2.39
C VAL A 45 0.82 -6.72 3.27
N GLU A 46 0.95 -7.87 2.60
CA GLU A 46 0.92 -9.19 3.21
C GLU A 46 2.25 -9.56 3.88
N THR A 47 3.37 -9.10 3.31
CA THR A 47 4.71 -9.55 3.76
C THR A 47 5.49 -8.47 4.49
N PRO A 48 6.38 -8.85 5.44
CA PRO A 48 7.29 -7.91 6.08
C PRO A 48 8.18 -7.15 5.08
N TRP A 49 8.54 -7.79 3.96
CA TRP A 49 9.36 -7.17 2.91
C TRP A 49 8.61 -6.08 2.14
N GLN A 50 7.33 -6.29 1.84
CA GLN A 50 6.48 -5.26 1.24
C GLN A 50 6.33 -4.05 2.19
N ARG A 51 6.14 -4.31 3.48
CA ARG A 51 6.12 -3.25 4.51
C ARG A 51 7.41 -2.43 4.54
N ARG A 52 8.56 -3.12 4.53
CA ARG A 52 9.88 -2.48 4.48
C ARG A 52 10.10 -1.67 3.20
N PHE A 53 9.62 -2.18 2.07
CA PHE A 53 9.68 -1.47 0.80
C PHE A 53 8.91 -0.14 0.88
N VAL A 54 7.65 -0.17 1.34
CA VAL A 54 6.83 1.04 1.51
C VAL A 54 7.47 2.04 2.48
N ALA A 55 8.01 1.58 3.61
CA ALA A 55 8.65 2.45 4.60
C ALA A 55 9.90 3.18 4.08
N ARG A 56 10.48 2.73 2.97
CA ARG A 56 11.66 3.34 2.31
C ARG A 56 11.32 3.98 0.96
N PHE A 57 10.03 4.11 0.65
CA PHE A 57 9.56 4.65 -0.61
C PHE A 57 9.59 6.18 -0.56
N SER A 58 10.15 6.80 -1.61
CA SER A 58 10.57 8.21 -1.77
C SER A 58 11.97 8.53 -1.25
#